data_AF-A0A2E4Y382-F1
#
_entry.id   AF-A0A2E4Y382-F1
#
_cell.length_a   1.000
_cell.length_b   1.000
_cell.length_c   1.000
_cell.angle_alpha   90.00
_cell.angle_beta   90.00
_cell.angle_gamma   90.00
#
_symmetry.space_group_name_H-M   'P 1'
#
loop_
_entity.id
_entity.type
_entity.pdbx_description
1 polymer ?
#
loop_
_entity_poly.entity_id
_entity_poly.type
_entity_poly.pdbx_seq_one_letter_code
_entity_poly.pdbx_strand_id
1 'polypeptide(L)'
;MKNFRFRFKLLLFLCLISTSFMGFYFLFHKYSNEKEAKKWIEKSNDLKNLIRMSEVLEKTWLEGQTDQLSNDDFVDCKKELLANENVDPSYLRCNPDFMECFLKKVKGKVQYKRRGKSFKTGSVVPFKKGNKKFFGQVITRWSHKGKYVPNYSFSLKLISGKTSLVFLMQNSCNEVFLPQRNYTYGEYSKSRETFWDNFNQNIFIDKFQVTFRDISEWKNVLRLPFKIPSNFIPSDSAFGLTIKEMKDYCSFRGKQLLQTHIWDAATYIPQDISNNRKRIIRKGPYPWTKKRVSFLWKAKNNPNFKFERKHCKKVFTKDCLSLIPFKRHSIESSSWSGVFQVLGGYPEAMKNSFNYGQNLKLSSFYFSADSPWHELGKRSQWNGVSFDTNRLGLKEKLKFEKKLKALEKLPSSEIRITFRCMRKLR
;
A
#
# COMPACT_ATOMS: atom_id res chain seq x y z
N MET A 1 -4.66 -14.17 95.71
CA MET A 1 -5.80 -13.87 94.80
C MET A 1 -5.69 -12.55 94.01
N LYS A 2 -5.23 -11.41 94.58
CA LYS A 2 -5.12 -10.13 93.83
C LYS A 2 -4.26 -10.19 92.55
N ASN A 3 -3.10 -10.86 92.60
CA ASN A 3 -2.23 -11.03 91.43
C ASN A 3 -2.87 -11.83 90.27
N PHE A 4 -3.74 -12.79 90.58
CA PHE A 4 -4.41 -13.60 89.55
C PHE A 4 -5.46 -12.78 88.78
N ARG A 5 -6.27 -11.98 89.48
CA ARG A 5 -7.23 -11.05 88.86
C ARG A 5 -6.55 -10.02 87.95
N PHE A 6 -5.39 -9.51 88.35
CA PHE A 6 -4.63 -8.56 87.51
C PHE A 6 -4.11 -9.23 86.24
N ARG A 7 -3.48 -10.41 86.35
CA ARG A 7 -2.99 -11.17 85.19
C ARG A 7 -4.10 -11.58 84.23
N PHE A 8 -5.25 -12.00 84.74
CA PHE A 8 -6.41 -12.36 83.91
C PHE A 8 -6.98 -11.15 83.17
N LYS A 9 -7.11 -9.98 83.82
CA LYS A 9 -7.53 -8.73 83.17
C LYS A 9 -6.55 -8.27 82.09
N LEU A 10 -5.24 -8.42 82.34
CA LEU A 10 -4.20 -8.09 81.36
C LEU A 10 -4.28 -9.00 80.13
N LEU A 11 -4.47 -10.32 80.31
CA LEU A 11 -4.65 -11.27 79.21
C LEU A 11 -5.90 -10.95 78.38
N LEU A 12 -7.04 -10.67 79.02
CA LEU A 12 -8.26 -10.25 78.33
C LEU A 12 -8.06 -8.97 77.53
N PHE A 13 -7.36 -7.98 78.10
CA PHE A 13 -7.06 -6.73 77.41
C PHE A 13 -6.14 -6.94 76.21
N LEU A 14 -5.09 -7.76 76.34
CA LEU A 14 -4.20 -8.12 75.23
C LEU A 14 -4.94 -8.89 74.11
N CYS A 15 -5.86 -9.79 74.47
CA CYS A 15 -6.72 -10.48 73.50
C CYS A 15 -7.66 -9.50 72.77
N LEU A 16 -8.24 -8.51 73.47
CA LEU A 16 -9.07 -7.47 72.85
C LEU A 16 -8.28 -6.58 71.90
N ILE A 17 -7.05 -6.20 72.27
CA ILE A 17 -6.15 -5.45 71.39
C ILE A 17 -5.80 -6.29 70.16
N SER A 18 -5.39 -7.55 70.35
CA SER A 18 -5.00 -8.45 69.26
C SER A 18 -6.15 -8.68 68.27
N THR A 19 -7.37 -8.92 68.76
CA THR A 19 -8.57 -9.10 67.92
C THR A 19 -8.95 -7.80 67.19
N SER A 20 -8.82 -6.64 67.82
CA SER A 20 -9.04 -5.34 67.19
C SER A 20 -8.02 -5.07 66.07
N PHE A 21 -6.73 -5.32 66.32
CA PHE A 21 -5.69 -5.21 65.29
C PHE A 21 -5.90 -6.18 64.13
N MET A 22 -6.27 -7.43 64.41
CA MET A 22 -6.61 -8.39 63.35
C MET A 22 -7.84 -7.92 62.55
N GLY A 23 -8.89 -7.44 63.21
CA GLY A 23 -10.07 -6.90 62.54
C GLY A 23 -9.74 -5.72 61.63
N PHE A 24 -8.94 -4.77 62.11
CA PHE A 24 -8.44 -3.65 61.31
C PHE A 24 -7.58 -4.12 60.14
N TYR A 25 -6.67 -5.09 60.36
CA TYR A 25 -5.85 -5.68 59.32
C TYR A 25 -6.69 -6.35 58.23
N PHE A 26 -7.70 -7.15 58.59
CA PHE A 26 -8.60 -7.77 57.63
C PHE A 26 -9.43 -6.75 56.84
N LEU A 27 -9.95 -5.71 57.51
CA LEU A 27 -10.69 -4.63 56.84
C LEU A 27 -9.78 -3.84 55.88
N PHE A 28 -8.56 -3.52 56.30
CA PHE A 28 -7.56 -2.84 55.48
C PHE A 28 -7.16 -3.70 54.27
N HIS A 29 -6.91 -5.00 54.47
CA HIS A 29 -6.56 -5.93 53.39
C HIS A 29 -7.72 -6.14 52.42
N LYS A 30 -8.96 -6.25 52.93
CA LYS A 30 -10.17 -6.31 52.09
C LYS A 30 -10.34 -5.04 51.27
N TYR A 31 -10.22 -3.87 51.88
CA TYR A 31 -10.30 -2.58 51.18
C TYR A 31 -9.19 -2.41 50.13
N SER A 32 -7.95 -2.79 50.46
CA SER A 32 -6.82 -2.77 49.53
C SER A 32 -7.07 -3.70 48.34
N ASN A 33 -7.50 -4.93 48.58
CA ASN A 33 -7.85 -5.91 47.54
C ASN A 33 -9.01 -5.43 46.67
N GLU A 34 -10.07 -4.86 47.24
CA GLU A 34 -11.20 -4.32 46.48
C GLU A 34 -10.76 -3.14 45.58
N LYS A 35 -9.90 -2.27 46.09
CA LYS A 35 -9.32 -1.16 45.32
C LYS A 35 -8.46 -1.68 44.17
N GLU A 36 -7.64 -2.70 44.42
CA GLU A 36 -6.81 -3.32 43.39
C GLU A 36 -7.67 -4.05 42.34
N ALA A 37 -8.67 -4.82 42.77
CA ALA A 37 -9.62 -5.49 41.90
C ALA A 37 -10.37 -4.49 41.00
N LYS A 38 -10.87 -3.38 41.57
CA LYS A 38 -11.48 -2.28 40.79
C LYS A 38 -10.51 -1.72 39.74
N LYS A 39 -9.24 -1.50 40.11
CA LYS A 39 -8.19 -1.02 39.18
C LYS A 39 -7.93 -2.02 38.04
N TRP A 40 -7.90 -3.32 38.33
CA TRP A 40 -7.75 -4.37 37.32
C TRP A 40 -8.97 -4.48 36.41
N ILE A 41 -10.19 -4.36 36.95
CA ILE A 41 -11.43 -4.33 36.18
C ILE A 41 -11.46 -3.11 35.25
N GLU A 42 -11.11 -1.93 35.75
CA GLU A 42 -11.00 -0.70 34.94
C GLU A 42 -9.97 -0.86 33.82
N LYS A 43 -8.77 -1.35 34.14
CA LYS A 43 -7.71 -1.60 33.14
C LYS A 43 -8.14 -2.63 32.10
N SER A 44 -8.83 -3.69 32.51
CA SER A 44 -9.38 -4.72 31.61
C SER A 44 -10.44 -4.12 30.66
N ASN A 45 -11.34 -3.29 31.19
CA ASN A 45 -12.35 -2.58 30.40
C ASN A 45 -11.71 -1.59 29.41
N ASP A 46 -10.70 -0.84 29.85
CA ASP A 46 -9.93 0.05 28.98
C ASP A 46 -9.24 -0.71 27.84
N LEU A 47 -8.60 -1.84 28.13
CA LEU A 47 -7.99 -2.69 27.10
C LEU A 47 -9.02 -3.23 26.11
N LYS A 48 -10.17 -3.71 26.59
CA LYS A 48 -11.27 -4.16 25.71
C LYS A 48 -11.76 -3.03 24.80
N ASN A 49 -11.85 -1.80 25.29
CA ASN A 49 -12.22 -0.64 24.48
C ASN A 49 -11.14 -0.32 23.44
N LEU A 50 -9.86 -0.35 23.81
CA LEU A 50 -8.75 -0.14 22.89
C LEU A 50 -8.70 -1.18 21.77
N ILE A 51 -8.96 -2.46 22.07
CA ILE A 51 -9.05 -3.54 21.08
C ILE A 51 -10.17 -3.27 20.08
N ARG A 52 -11.39 -2.96 20.57
CA ARG A 52 -12.53 -2.63 19.70
C ARG A 52 -12.26 -1.41 18.82
N MET A 53 -11.61 -0.38 19.37
CA MET A 53 -11.19 0.77 18.57
C MET A 53 -10.20 0.38 17.48
N SER A 54 -9.22 -0.46 17.80
CA SER A 54 -8.25 -0.92 16.80
C SER A 54 -8.91 -1.74 15.69
N GLU A 55 -9.92 -2.56 16.00
CA GLU A 55 -10.69 -3.31 14.99
C GLU A 55 -11.44 -2.37 14.03
N VAL A 56 -12.09 -1.32 14.57
CA VAL A 56 -12.78 -0.31 13.75
C VAL A 56 -11.78 0.45 12.88
N LEU A 57 -10.66 0.89 13.46
CA LEU A 57 -9.62 1.63 12.73
C LEU A 57 -8.95 0.77 11.66
N GLU A 58 -8.69 -0.51 11.95
CA GLU A 58 -8.14 -1.47 11.00
C GLU A 58 -9.10 -1.70 9.83
N LYS A 59 -10.38 -1.92 10.12
CA LYS A 59 -11.41 -2.07 9.08
C LYS A 59 -11.47 -0.82 8.19
N THR A 60 -11.58 0.36 8.79
CA THR A 60 -11.58 1.64 8.05
C THR A 60 -10.29 1.83 7.24
N TRP A 61 -9.14 1.46 7.80
CA TRP A 61 -7.85 1.50 7.12
C TRP A 61 -7.81 0.60 5.87
N LEU A 62 -8.27 -0.65 6.00
CA LEU A 62 -8.21 -1.65 4.93
C LEU A 62 -9.25 -1.39 3.83
N GLU A 63 -10.46 -0.98 4.21
CA GLU A 63 -11.58 -0.79 3.27
C GLU A 63 -11.55 0.56 2.57
N GLY A 64 -10.95 1.58 3.20
CA GLY A 64 -11.04 2.96 2.74
C GLY A 64 -12.43 3.54 3.02
N GLN A 65 -12.88 4.50 2.21
CA GLN A 65 -14.27 4.99 2.30
C GLN A 65 -15.22 4.03 1.58
N THR A 66 -16.19 3.48 2.32
CA THR A 66 -17.25 2.58 1.81
C THR A 66 -18.62 3.24 1.87
N ASP A 67 -19.59 2.74 1.10
CA ASP A 67 -20.96 3.29 1.08
C ASP A 67 -21.67 3.15 2.45
N GLN A 68 -21.31 2.13 3.23
CA GLN A 68 -21.80 1.96 4.61
C GLN A 68 -21.29 3.06 5.55
N LEU A 69 -20.08 3.56 5.33
CA LEU A 69 -19.51 4.67 6.10
C LEU A 69 -20.11 6.03 5.67
N SER A 70 -20.73 6.12 4.49
CA SER A 70 -21.34 7.36 3.98
C SER A 70 -22.82 7.53 4.33
N ASN A 71 -23.52 6.48 4.79
CA ASN A 71 -24.96 6.55 5.09
C ASN A 71 -25.27 7.13 6.49
N ASP A 72 -24.30 7.13 7.40
CA ASP A 72 -24.33 8.04 8.55
C ASP A 72 -23.79 9.39 8.02
N ASP A 73 -24.39 10.54 8.32
CA ASP A 73 -24.07 11.93 7.89
C ASP A 73 -22.60 12.42 8.06
N PHE A 74 -21.60 11.54 8.12
CA PHE A 74 -20.49 11.69 9.03
C PHE A 74 -19.14 11.99 8.38
N VAL A 75 -18.80 11.51 7.17
CA VAL A 75 -17.43 11.71 6.65
C VAL A 75 -17.34 11.54 5.13
N ASP A 76 -17.41 12.64 4.34
CA ASP A 76 -17.08 12.59 2.91
C ASP A 76 -15.62 13.02 2.63
N CYS A 77 -14.66 12.18 3.04
CA CYS A 77 -13.24 12.40 2.73
C CYS A 77 -12.91 12.22 1.25
N LYS A 78 -13.74 11.48 0.51
CA LYS A 78 -13.60 11.26 -0.92
C LYS A 78 -13.69 12.57 -1.68
N LYS A 79 -14.66 13.44 -1.34
CA LYS A 79 -14.71 14.78 -1.93
C LYS A 79 -13.48 15.60 -1.55
N GLU A 80 -13.04 15.63 -0.31
CA GLU A 80 -11.88 16.47 0.06
C GLU A 80 -10.56 16.00 -0.56
N LEU A 81 -10.34 14.68 -0.63
CA LEU A 81 -9.07 14.10 -1.07
C LEU A 81 -9.03 13.80 -2.56
N LEU A 82 -10.19 13.64 -3.22
CA LEU A 82 -10.28 13.32 -4.64
C LEU A 82 -11.05 14.39 -5.45
N ALA A 83 -11.50 15.51 -4.87
CA ALA A 83 -12.26 16.52 -5.62
C ALA A 83 -11.49 16.95 -6.86
N ASN A 84 -12.13 16.78 -8.01
CA ASN A 84 -11.62 17.06 -9.36
C ASN A 84 -10.58 16.07 -9.90
N GLU A 85 -10.27 15.01 -9.15
CA GLU A 85 -9.35 13.97 -9.61
C GLU A 85 -10.11 12.73 -10.10
N ASN A 86 -9.83 12.30 -11.34
CA ASN A 86 -10.31 11.03 -11.87
C ASN A 86 -9.51 9.87 -11.24
N VAL A 87 -9.87 9.50 -10.00
CA VAL A 87 -9.14 8.52 -9.17
C VAL A 87 -10.09 7.42 -8.72
N ASP A 88 -9.62 6.18 -8.76
CA ASP A 88 -10.37 5.06 -8.21
C ASP A 88 -10.46 5.10 -6.68
N PRO A 89 -11.64 4.81 -6.08
CA PRO A 89 -11.79 4.75 -4.62
C PRO A 89 -10.81 3.83 -3.91
N SER A 90 -10.23 2.83 -4.60
CA SER A 90 -9.18 1.98 -4.02
C SER A 90 -7.95 2.77 -3.55
N TYR A 91 -7.73 4.00 -4.04
CA TYR A 91 -6.66 4.90 -3.57
C TYR A 91 -6.78 5.26 -2.08
N LEU A 92 -7.99 5.22 -1.52
CA LEU A 92 -8.22 5.54 -0.10
C LEU A 92 -7.91 4.38 0.84
N ARG A 93 -7.66 3.17 0.31
CA ARG A 93 -7.28 1.99 1.10
C ARG A 93 -5.83 2.10 1.57
N CYS A 94 -5.60 1.79 2.83
CA CYS A 94 -4.31 1.95 3.50
C CYS A 94 -3.65 3.33 3.26
N ASN A 95 -4.46 4.39 3.27
CA ASN A 95 -4.05 5.74 2.94
C ASN A 95 -3.99 6.63 4.21
N PRO A 96 -2.80 7.15 4.58
CA PRO A 96 -2.65 8.04 5.73
C PRO A 96 -3.53 9.29 5.67
N ASP A 97 -3.67 9.91 4.50
CA ASP A 97 -4.45 11.15 4.34
C ASP A 97 -5.94 10.88 4.53
N PHE A 98 -6.43 9.74 4.05
CA PHE A 98 -7.79 9.27 4.31
C PHE A 98 -8.02 9.07 5.81
N MET A 99 -7.12 8.35 6.48
CA MET A 99 -7.26 8.09 7.92
C MET A 99 -7.20 9.39 8.74
N GLU A 100 -6.32 10.32 8.37
CA GLU A 100 -6.22 11.62 9.01
C GLU A 100 -7.51 12.45 8.81
N CYS A 101 -8.06 12.46 7.59
CA CYS A 101 -9.34 13.10 7.30
C CYS A 101 -10.48 12.48 8.13
N PHE A 102 -10.57 11.14 8.13
CA PHE A 102 -11.56 10.39 8.91
C PHE A 102 -11.50 10.77 10.39
N LEU A 103 -10.30 10.72 10.99
CA LEU A 103 -10.09 11.04 12.40
C LEU A 103 -10.40 12.49 12.75
N LYS A 104 -10.13 13.45 11.85
CA LYS A 104 -10.54 14.84 12.02
C LYS A 104 -12.05 14.99 12.08
N LYS A 105 -12.78 14.34 11.16
CA LYS A 105 -14.25 14.42 11.09
C LYS A 105 -14.91 13.81 12.32
N VAL A 106 -14.40 12.68 12.82
CA VAL A 106 -14.87 12.08 14.08
C VAL A 106 -14.27 12.71 15.34
N LYS A 107 -13.48 13.80 15.20
CA LYS A 107 -12.79 14.51 16.29
C LYS A 107 -11.96 13.57 17.19
N GLY A 108 -11.35 12.55 16.59
CA GLY A 108 -10.58 11.51 17.27
C GLY A 108 -11.41 10.51 18.09
N LYS A 109 -12.75 10.64 18.16
CA LYS A 109 -13.63 9.74 18.91
C LYS A 109 -14.06 8.58 18.01
N VAL A 110 -13.62 7.37 18.33
CA VAL A 110 -13.94 6.18 17.53
C VAL A 110 -15.12 5.46 18.17
N GLN A 111 -16.30 5.57 17.57
CA GLN A 111 -17.54 4.91 18.01
C GLN A 111 -17.74 3.56 17.33
N TYR A 112 -18.26 2.59 18.09
CA TYR A 112 -18.71 1.32 17.58
C TYR A 112 -20.18 1.12 17.97
N LYS A 113 -21.04 0.94 16.95
CA LYS A 113 -22.46 0.61 17.12
C LYS A 113 -22.63 -0.90 16.97
N ARG A 114 -23.27 -1.56 17.94
CA ARG A 114 -23.71 -2.97 17.81
C ARG A 114 -25.18 -3.06 18.19
N ARG A 115 -26.03 -3.52 17.26
CA ARG A 115 -27.48 -3.66 17.46
C ARG A 115 -28.15 -2.37 17.98
N GLY A 116 -27.83 -1.22 17.38
CA GLY A 116 -28.40 0.08 17.75
C GLY A 116 -27.87 0.68 19.07
N LYS A 117 -27.08 -0.03 19.87
CA LYS A 117 -26.47 0.52 21.09
C LYS A 117 -25.10 1.12 20.78
N SER A 118 -24.92 2.38 21.17
CA SER A 118 -23.63 3.06 21.17
C SER A 118 -22.89 2.76 22.49
N PHE A 119 -21.64 2.33 22.40
CA PHE A 119 -20.81 2.01 23.56
C PHE A 119 -19.80 3.13 23.83
N LYS A 120 -19.43 3.34 25.11
CA LYS A 120 -18.40 4.31 25.51
C LYS A 120 -17.11 4.08 24.72
N THR A 121 -16.57 5.18 24.20
CA THR A 121 -15.44 5.22 23.27
C THR A 121 -14.17 5.66 23.94
N GLY A 122 -13.03 5.12 23.49
CA GLY A 122 -11.75 5.81 23.67
C GLY A 122 -11.52 6.86 22.59
N SER A 123 -10.34 7.47 22.62
CA SER A 123 -9.96 8.56 21.74
C SER A 123 -8.59 8.31 21.11
N VAL A 124 -8.40 8.81 19.88
CA VAL A 124 -7.09 8.96 19.26
C VAL A 124 -6.50 10.31 19.68
N VAL A 125 -5.29 10.29 20.24
CA VAL A 125 -4.60 11.51 20.68
C VAL A 125 -3.84 12.11 19.51
N PRO A 126 -4.06 13.40 19.20
CA PRO A 126 -3.29 14.06 18.17
C PRO A 126 -1.86 14.33 18.63
N PHE A 127 -0.92 14.08 17.72
CA PHE A 127 0.45 14.56 17.76
C PHE A 127 0.48 16.08 17.49
N LYS A 128 1.33 16.81 18.21
CA LYS A 128 1.58 18.23 17.98
C LYS A 128 2.92 18.39 17.26
N LYS A 129 2.92 19.11 16.13
CA LYS A 129 4.13 19.51 15.40
C LYS A 129 4.04 20.98 15.06
N GLY A 130 4.67 21.83 15.87
CA GLY A 130 4.40 23.27 15.88
C GLY A 130 2.94 23.55 16.21
N ASN A 131 2.30 24.44 15.44
CA ASN A 131 0.88 24.80 15.63
C ASN A 131 -0.10 23.81 14.99
N LYS A 132 0.39 22.80 14.24
CA LYS A 132 -0.46 21.82 13.56
C LYS A 132 -0.66 20.57 14.43
N LYS A 133 -1.90 20.08 14.44
CA LYS A 133 -2.30 18.81 15.07
C LYS A 133 -2.56 17.77 13.99
N PHE A 134 -2.01 16.57 14.21
CA PHE A 134 -2.21 15.42 13.34
C PHE A 134 -2.57 14.21 14.19
N PHE A 135 -3.53 13.38 13.78
CA PHE A 135 -3.90 12.20 14.56
C PHE A 135 -2.93 11.04 14.39
N GLY A 136 -2.24 10.96 13.27
CA GLY A 136 -1.21 9.94 13.05
C GLY A 136 0.12 10.48 12.58
N GLN A 137 1.12 9.60 12.65
CA GLN A 137 2.46 9.85 12.14
C GLN A 137 2.99 8.62 11.40
N VAL A 138 3.77 8.87 10.36
CA VAL A 138 4.48 7.81 9.66
C VAL A 138 5.67 7.37 10.49
N ILE A 139 5.76 6.07 10.74
CA ILE A 139 6.87 5.42 11.44
C ILE A 139 7.58 4.48 10.46
N THR A 140 8.90 4.60 10.43
CA THR A 140 9.79 3.72 9.65
C THR A 140 10.96 3.30 10.52
N ARG A 141 11.66 2.24 10.12
CA ARG A 141 12.91 1.84 10.79
C ARG A 141 14.02 2.89 10.72
N TRP A 142 13.93 3.80 9.75
CA TRP A 142 14.83 4.95 9.62
C TRP A 142 14.59 6.00 10.70
N SER A 143 13.33 6.22 11.08
CA SER A 143 12.93 7.25 12.03
C SER A 143 12.82 6.73 13.47
N HIS A 144 12.61 5.43 13.67
CA HIS A 144 12.38 4.84 14.98
C HIS A 144 13.19 3.54 15.14
N LYS A 145 13.99 3.48 16.21
CA LYS A 145 14.76 2.28 16.60
C LYS A 145 13.87 1.39 17.45
N GLY A 146 13.55 0.18 16.97
CA GLY A 146 12.83 -0.81 17.76
C GLY A 146 12.71 -2.14 17.03
N LYS A 147 12.86 -3.24 17.77
CA LYS A 147 12.83 -4.62 17.22
C LYS A 147 11.53 -4.92 16.46
N TYR A 148 10.42 -4.35 16.92
CA TYR A 148 9.08 -4.59 16.38
C TYR A 148 8.57 -3.46 15.46
N VAL A 149 9.42 -2.49 15.11
CA VAL A 149 9.04 -1.43 14.18
C VAL A 149 9.01 -2.01 12.76
N PRO A 150 7.86 -2.00 12.07
CA PRO A 150 7.79 -2.43 10.69
C PRO A 150 8.60 -1.47 9.81
N ASN A 151 8.98 -1.91 8.61
CA ASN A 151 9.73 -1.04 7.69
C ASN A 151 8.98 0.28 7.41
N TYR A 152 7.65 0.20 7.35
CA TYR A 152 6.75 1.33 7.23
C TYR A 152 5.42 1.04 7.94
N SER A 153 4.90 2.01 8.69
CA SER A 153 3.55 1.99 9.27
C SER A 153 3.02 3.40 9.50
N PHE A 154 1.69 3.52 9.54
CA PHE A 154 1.02 4.70 10.08
C PHE A 154 0.65 4.43 11.53
N SER A 155 1.14 5.27 12.43
CA SER A 155 1.01 5.09 13.87
C SER A 155 -0.04 6.01 14.46
N LEU A 156 -0.91 5.44 15.29
CA LEU A 156 -1.92 6.15 16.08
C LEU A 156 -1.67 5.92 17.57
N LYS A 157 -1.90 6.94 18.40
CA LYS A 157 -1.90 6.80 19.86
C LYS A 157 -3.34 6.72 20.36
N LEU A 158 -3.76 5.54 20.78
CA LEU A 158 -5.11 5.27 21.30
C LEU A 158 -5.12 5.42 22.82
N ILE A 159 -6.17 5.99 23.39
CA ILE A 159 -6.38 6.12 24.83
C ILE A 159 -7.81 5.74 25.22
N SER A 160 -7.94 4.91 26.26
CA SER A 160 -9.18 4.66 27.00
C SER A 160 -8.86 4.77 28.48
N GLY A 161 -9.58 5.61 29.22
CA GLY A 161 -9.34 5.82 30.64
C GLY A 161 -7.90 6.22 30.93
N LYS A 162 -7.18 5.37 31.68
CA LYS A 162 -5.75 5.57 32.03
C LYS A 162 -4.81 4.74 31.17
N THR A 163 -5.35 3.96 30.24
CA THR A 163 -4.58 3.04 29.40
C THR A 163 -4.34 3.65 28.03
N SER A 164 -3.14 3.45 27.49
CA SER A 164 -2.81 3.87 26.12
C SER A 164 -2.16 2.75 25.33
N LEU A 165 -2.39 2.74 24.02
CA LEU A 165 -1.83 1.78 23.07
C LEU A 165 -1.31 2.54 21.85
N VAL A 166 -0.12 2.16 21.37
CA VAL A 166 0.36 2.59 20.05
C VAL A 166 -0.10 1.57 19.03
N PHE A 167 -0.97 2.00 18.12
CA PHE A 167 -1.51 1.15 17.07
C PHE A 167 -0.77 1.43 15.76
N LEU A 168 -0.11 0.40 15.22
CA LEU A 168 0.70 0.49 14.01
C LEU A 168 -0.02 -0.17 12.84
N MET A 169 -0.49 0.64 11.89
CA MET A 169 -1.19 0.17 10.71
C MET A 169 -0.22 0.04 9.54
N GLN A 170 0.00 -1.17 9.04
CA GLN A 170 0.88 -1.43 7.90
C GLN A 170 0.15 -1.17 6.57
N ASN A 171 0.89 -0.73 5.55
CA ASN A 171 0.34 -0.63 4.20
C ASN A 171 0.39 -1.99 3.50
N SER A 172 -0.63 -2.83 3.75
CA SER A 172 -0.81 -4.14 3.11
C SER A 172 -1.73 -4.08 1.88
N CYS A 173 -2.58 -3.06 1.76
CA CYS A 173 -3.58 -2.95 0.69
C CYS A 173 -2.95 -2.86 -0.70
N ASN A 174 -1.76 -2.26 -0.79
CA ASN A 174 -1.07 -1.97 -2.04
C ASN A 174 -0.18 -3.11 -2.52
N GLU A 175 -0.13 -4.26 -1.84
CA GLU A 175 0.72 -5.38 -2.23
C GLU A 175 -0.09 -6.58 -2.71
N VAL A 176 0.45 -7.28 -3.70
CA VAL A 176 -0.08 -8.57 -4.13
C VAL A 176 0.98 -9.64 -4.09
N PHE A 177 0.58 -10.82 -3.62
CA PHE A 177 1.43 -11.99 -3.54
C PHE A 177 1.60 -12.60 -4.94
N LEU A 178 2.85 -12.87 -5.33
CA LEU A 178 3.14 -13.66 -6.52
C LEU A 178 3.19 -15.14 -6.13
N PRO A 179 2.25 -15.98 -6.60
CA PRO A 179 2.22 -17.40 -6.27
C PRO A 179 3.54 -18.11 -6.57
N GLN A 180 3.87 -19.14 -5.79
CA GLN A 180 5.10 -19.91 -5.98
C GLN A 180 4.97 -20.91 -7.13
N ARG A 181 5.68 -20.69 -8.24
CA ARG A 181 5.56 -21.47 -9.48
C ARG A 181 6.84 -21.40 -10.33
N ASN A 182 6.88 -22.21 -11.38
CA ASN A 182 7.78 -22.00 -12.51
C ASN A 182 7.28 -20.84 -13.39
N TYR A 183 8.21 -20.02 -13.85
CA TYR A 183 7.98 -18.87 -14.71
C TYR A 183 9.00 -18.80 -15.85
N THR A 184 8.72 -17.93 -16.81
CA THR A 184 9.62 -17.59 -17.92
C THR A 184 9.82 -16.09 -17.98
N TYR A 185 11.03 -15.65 -18.34
CA TYR A 185 11.39 -14.24 -18.47
C TYR A 185 11.37 -13.78 -19.95
N GLY A 186 11.03 -12.51 -20.18
CA GLY A 186 11.20 -11.83 -21.47
C GLY A 186 10.03 -12.00 -22.44
N GLU A 187 10.24 -11.51 -23.67
CA GLU A 187 9.32 -11.70 -24.80
C GLU A 187 9.17 -13.19 -25.14
N TYR A 188 8.03 -13.59 -25.71
CA TYR A 188 7.85 -14.96 -26.16
C TYR A 188 8.81 -15.30 -27.31
N SER A 189 9.61 -16.34 -27.10
CA SER A 189 10.53 -16.87 -28.10
C SER A 189 10.32 -18.37 -28.24
N LYS A 190 10.20 -18.87 -29.47
CA LYS A 190 10.05 -20.32 -29.72
C LYS A 190 11.31 -21.11 -29.39
N SER A 191 12.49 -20.49 -29.48
CA SER A 191 13.78 -21.19 -29.46
C SER A 191 14.57 -21.03 -28.16
N ARG A 192 14.33 -19.98 -27.37
CA ARG A 192 15.08 -19.70 -26.13
C ARG A 192 14.19 -19.03 -25.10
N GLU A 193 13.71 -19.79 -24.15
CA GLU A 193 12.99 -19.29 -22.97
C GLU A 193 13.91 -19.38 -21.75
N THR A 194 14.02 -18.29 -21.00
CA THR A 194 14.74 -18.28 -19.72
C THR A 194 13.78 -18.66 -18.60
N PHE A 195 13.94 -19.87 -18.06
CA PHE A 195 13.13 -20.39 -16.96
C PHE A 195 13.69 -19.98 -15.62
N TRP A 196 12.81 -19.77 -14.65
CA TRP A 196 13.15 -19.56 -13.25
C TRP A 196 11.94 -19.91 -12.37
N ASP A 197 12.14 -20.07 -11.06
CA ASP A 197 11.06 -20.29 -10.10
C ASP A 197 11.24 -19.41 -8.86
N ASN A 198 10.16 -19.27 -8.10
CA ASN A 198 10.15 -18.61 -6.79
C ASN A 198 9.72 -19.57 -5.67
N PHE A 199 10.01 -20.87 -5.77
CA PHE A 199 9.74 -21.78 -4.67
C PHE A 199 10.53 -21.36 -3.43
N ASN A 200 9.91 -21.50 -2.26
CA ASN A 200 10.44 -21.05 -0.96
C ASN A 200 10.72 -19.54 -0.90
N GLN A 201 10.07 -18.74 -1.76
CA GLN A 201 10.17 -17.29 -1.73
C GLN A 201 8.77 -16.68 -1.71
N ASN A 202 8.47 -15.92 -0.65
CA ASN A 202 7.24 -15.16 -0.59
C ASN A 202 7.49 -13.78 -1.21
N ILE A 203 7.02 -13.60 -2.44
CA ILE A 203 7.25 -12.38 -3.21
C ILE A 203 5.98 -11.53 -3.20
N PHE A 204 6.10 -10.27 -2.80
CA PHE A 204 5.02 -9.29 -2.82
C PHE A 204 5.39 -8.14 -3.76
N ILE A 205 4.43 -7.69 -4.58
CA ILE A 205 4.59 -6.69 -5.62
C ILE A 205 3.58 -5.57 -5.40
N ASP A 206 3.96 -4.32 -5.64
CA ASP A 206 3.00 -3.22 -5.59
C ASP A 206 1.91 -3.35 -6.67
N LYS A 207 0.64 -3.33 -6.26
CA LYS A 207 -0.56 -3.38 -7.12
C LYS A 207 -0.67 -2.18 -8.05
N PHE A 208 -0.18 -1.01 -7.62
CA PHE A 208 -0.15 0.23 -8.38
C PHE A 208 1.28 0.80 -8.46
N GLN A 209 1.51 1.73 -9.38
CA GLN A 209 2.75 2.50 -9.43
C GLN A 209 2.87 3.40 -8.19
N VAL A 210 4.10 3.70 -7.78
CA VAL A 210 4.37 4.64 -6.68
C VAL A 210 3.79 6.01 -7.03
N THR A 211 3.18 6.68 -6.05
CA THR A 211 2.45 7.94 -6.26
C THR A 211 3.24 9.15 -5.79
N PHE A 212 2.88 10.35 -6.25
CA PHE A 212 3.50 11.57 -5.71
C PHE A 212 3.18 11.79 -4.22
N ARG A 213 2.03 11.33 -3.71
CA ARG A 213 1.76 11.32 -2.27
C ARG A 213 2.83 10.54 -1.53
N ASP A 214 3.19 9.36 -2.03
CA ASP A 214 4.22 8.53 -1.42
C ASP A 214 5.61 9.18 -1.46
N ILE A 215 5.96 9.83 -2.57
CA ILE A 215 7.24 10.54 -2.71
C ILE A 215 7.28 11.78 -1.82
N SER A 216 6.18 12.51 -1.70
CA SER A 216 6.07 13.65 -0.81
C SER A 216 6.20 13.22 0.66
N GLU A 217 5.58 12.11 1.04
CA GLU A 217 5.74 11.53 2.38
C GLU A 217 7.20 11.16 2.64
N TRP A 218 7.84 10.42 1.73
CA TRP A 218 9.25 10.03 1.85
C TRP A 218 10.17 11.24 2.00
N LYS A 219 10.00 12.25 1.13
CA LYS A 219 10.73 13.51 1.17
C LYS A 219 10.55 14.21 2.52
N ASN A 220 9.32 14.30 3.02
CA ASN A 220 9.02 15.00 4.27
C ASN A 220 9.56 14.29 5.51
N VAL A 221 9.54 12.95 5.53
CA VAL A 221 10.05 12.14 6.64
C VAL A 221 11.57 12.23 6.74
N LEU A 222 12.27 12.14 5.60
CA LEU A 222 13.75 12.16 5.57
C LEU A 222 14.36 13.54 5.27
N ARG A 223 13.54 14.57 5.05
CA ARG A 223 13.95 15.94 4.66
C ARG A 223 14.86 15.97 3.42
N LEU A 224 14.47 15.23 2.39
CA LEU A 224 15.28 15.07 1.17
C LEU A 224 15.33 16.36 0.34
N PRO A 225 16.46 16.66 -0.32
CA PRO A 225 16.68 17.95 -0.99
C PRO A 225 16.03 18.04 -2.38
N PHE A 226 15.65 16.92 -3.01
CA PHE A 226 15.08 16.95 -4.35
C PHE A 226 13.72 17.68 -4.39
N LYS A 227 13.39 18.33 -5.51
CA LYS A 227 12.12 19.05 -5.68
C LYS A 227 11.06 18.12 -6.26
N ILE A 228 9.83 18.26 -5.77
CA ILE A 228 8.65 17.67 -6.38
C ILE A 228 8.02 18.79 -7.22
N PRO A 229 7.53 18.53 -8.44
CA PRO A 229 6.88 19.56 -9.27
C PRO A 229 5.77 20.25 -8.48
N SER A 230 5.64 21.58 -8.50
CA SER A 230 4.66 22.29 -7.64
C SER A 230 3.20 21.91 -7.91
N ASN A 231 2.88 21.54 -9.16
CA ASN A 231 1.51 21.30 -9.64
C ASN A 231 1.22 19.80 -9.75
N PHE A 232 1.80 18.99 -8.87
CA PHE A 232 1.57 17.55 -8.89
C PHE A 232 0.21 17.20 -8.30
N ILE A 233 -0.36 16.11 -8.79
CA ILE A 233 -1.58 15.52 -8.26
C ILE A 233 -1.14 14.37 -7.33
N PRO A 234 -1.48 14.38 -6.03
CA PRO A 234 -0.97 13.39 -5.06
C PRO A 234 -1.26 11.94 -5.45
N SER A 235 -2.40 11.68 -6.08
CA SER A 235 -2.82 10.35 -6.53
C SER A 235 -2.18 9.90 -7.85
N ASP A 236 -1.44 10.78 -8.54
CA ASP A 236 -0.79 10.45 -9.80
C ASP A 236 0.50 9.68 -9.58
N SER A 237 0.88 8.88 -10.58
CA SER A 237 2.11 8.11 -10.54
C SER A 237 3.32 9.05 -10.51
N ALA A 238 4.23 8.82 -9.57
CA ALA A 238 5.42 9.63 -9.41
C ALA A 238 6.39 9.42 -10.57
N PHE A 239 6.86 10.52 -11.14
CA PHE A 239 7.87 10.57 -12.19
C PHE A 239 8.93 11.64 -11.87
N GLY A 240 9.97 11.73 -12.70
CA GLY A 240 11.06 12.71 -12.52
C GLY A 240 12.11 12.29 -11.50
N LEU A 241 12.10 11.03 -11.06
CA LEU A 241 13.10 10.46 -10.17
C LEU A 241 14.15 9.68 -10.95
N THR A 242 15.40 9.74 -10.52
CA THR A 242 16.46 8.88 -11.01
C THR A 242 16.24 7.42 -10.57
N ILE A 243 16.87 6.46 -11.26
CA ILE A 243 16.80 5.05 -10.86
C ILE A 243 17.37 4.81 -9.45
N LYS A 244 18.31 5.66 -9.01
CA LYS A 244 18.87 5.63 -7.65
C LYS A 244 17.80 6.06 -6.64
N GLU A 245 17.14 7.20 -6.86
CA GLU A 245 16.06 7.66 -5.99
C GLU A 245 14.88 6.69 -5.93
N MET A 246 14.52 6.06 -7.06
CA MET A 246 13.51 5.00 -7.09
C MET A 246 13.90 3.82 -6.19
N LYS A 247 15.16 3.39 -6.24
CA LYS A 247 15.69 2.33 -5.34
C LYS A 247 15.70 2.78 -3.88
N ASP A 248 16.13 4.02 -3.61
CA ASP A 248 16.21 4.60 -2.27
C ASP A 248 14.80 4.72 -1.65
N TYR A 249 13.79 5.13 -2.42
CA TYR A 249 12.38 5.11 -2.00
C TYR A 249 11.91 3.68 -1.70
N CYS A 250 12.16 2.71 -2.59
CA CYS A 250 11.75 1.33 -2.33
C CYS A 250 12.41 0.81 -1.04
N SER A 251 13.69 1.10 -0.82
CA SER A 251 14.41 0.75 0.40
C SER A 251 13.81 1.41 1.65
N PHE A 252 13.41 2.68 1.56
CA PHE A 252 12.66 3.38 2.62
C PHE A 252 11.37 2.65 3.00
N ARG A 253 10.68 2.04 2.03
CA ARG A 253 9.49 1.20 2.27
C ARG A 253 9.82 -0.23 2.73
N GLY A 254 11.10 -0.58 2.86
CA GLY A 254 11.55 -1.95 3.16
C GLY A 254 11.37 -2.92 2.00
N LYS A 255 11.48 -2.39 0.79
CA LYS A 255 11.28 -3.07 -0.50
C LYS A 255 12.50 -2.86 -1.38
N GLN A 256 12.46 -3.35 -2.59
CA GLN A 256 13.42 -3.09 -3.66
C GLN A 256 12.67 -2.69 -4.93
N LEU A 257 13.35 -2.03 -5.86
CA LEU A 257 12.81 -1.75 -7.19
C LEU A 257 12.37 -3.07 -7.86
N LEU A 258 11.18 -3.06 -8.46
CA LEU A 258 10.61 -4.23 -9.13
C LEU A 258 11.56 -4.80 -10.18
N GLN A 259 11.71 -6.12 -10.18
CA GLN A 259 12.57 -6.83 -11.12
C GLN A 259 11.78 -7.28 -12.36
N THR A 260 12.42 -7.25 -13.53
CA THR A 260 11.75 -7.54 -14.82
C THR A 260 11.16 -8.94 -14.91
N HIS A 261 11.86 -9.97 -14.43
CA HIS A 261 11.33 -11.34 -14.42
C HIS A 261 10.15 -11.52 -13.45
N ILE A 262 10.14 -10.80 -12.33
CA ILE A 262 9.02 -10.78 -11.38
C ILE A 262 7.80 -10.11 -12.01
N TRP A 263 8.00 -9.00 -12.74
CA TRP A 263 6.95 -8.37 -13.52
C TRP A 263 6.37 -9.31 -14.58
N ASP A 264 7.23 -10.00 -15.34
CA ASP A 264 6.78 -10.96 -16.36
C ASP A 264 5.95 -12.08 -15.72
N ALA A 265 6.41 -12.67 -14.62
CA ALA A 265 5.64 -13.68 -13.88
C ALA A 265 4.28 -13.15 -13.40
N ALA A 266 4.22 -11.93 -12.88
CA ALA A 266 3.00 -11.31 -12.39
C ALA A 266 2.01 -10.94 -13.50
N THR A 267 2.44 -10.89 -14.77
CA THR A 267 1.63 -10.35 -15.87
C THR A 267 1.26 -11.37 -16.93
N TYR A 268 2.10 -12.37 -17.19
CA TYR A 268 1.75 -13.47 -18.09
C TYR A 268 0.76 -14.45 -17.45
N ILE A 269 -0.41 -14.63 -18.05
CA ILE A 269 -1.40 -15.59 -17.55
C ILE A 269 -0.81 -17.01 -17.60
N PRO A 270 -0.78 -17.73 -16.47
CA PRO A 270 -0.28 -19.09 -16.43
C PRO A 270 -1.19 -20.03 -17.23
N GLN A 271 -0.60 -21.01 -17.91
CA GLN A 271 -1.37 -21.93 -18.76
C GLN A 271 -2.37 -22.76 -17.95
N ASP A 272 -1.96 -23.19 -16.78
CA ASP A 272 -2.73 -23.96 -15.82
C ASP A 272 -2.60 -23.23 -14.48
N ILE A 273 -3.67 -23.05 -13.71
CA ILE A 273 -3.61 -22.40 -12.39
C ILE A 273 -3.36 -23.43 -11.29
N SER A 274 -3.78 -24.68 -11.45
CA SER A 274 -3.62 -25.72 -10.43
C SER A 274 -2.20 -26.30 -10.40
N ASN A 275 -1.55 -26.44 -11.56
CA ASN A 275 -0.20 -27.01 -11.62
C ASN A 275 0.90 -25.94 -11.55
N ASN A 276 1.53 -25.76 -10.38
CA ASN A 276 2.60 -24.78 -10.19
C ASN A 276 4.00 -25.21 -10.68
N ARG A 277 4.20 -26.46 -11.08
CA ARG A 277 5.51 -27.03 -11.50
C ARG A 277 5.58 -27.38 -12.97
N LYS A 278 4.70 -26.81 -13.80
CA LYS A 278 4.68 -27.10 -15.23
C LYS A 278 6.02 -26.74 -15.87
N ARG A 279 6.58 -27.67 -16.66
CA ARG A 279 7.87 -27.47 -17.37
C ARG A 279 7.71 -26.60 -18.63
N ILE A 280 6.56 -26.68 -19.30
CA ILE A 280 6.28 -25.94 -20.53
C ILE A 280 5.34 -24.77 -20.22
N ILE A 281 5.82 -23.55 -20.42
CA ILE A 281 5.07 -22.33 -20.16
C ILE A 281 4.83 -21.62 -21.50
N ARG A 282 3.56 -21.50 -21.89
CA ARG A 282 3.15 -20.74 -23.08
C ARG A 282 2.74 -19.34 -22.67
N LYS A 283 3.43 -18.33 -23.21
CA LYS A 283 3.16 -16.91 -22.96
C LYS A 283 2.21 -16.34 -24.02
N GLY A 284 1.19 -15.61 -23.59
CA GLY A 284 0.39 -14.73 -24.46
C GLY A 284 0.96 -13.31 -24.46
N PRO A 285 0.77 -12.52 -25.53
CA PRO A 285 1.32 -11.16 -25.60
C PRO A 285 0.60 -10.13 -24.70
N TYR A 286 -0.53 -10.48 -24.09
CA TYR A 286 -1.35 -9.56 -23.30
C TYR A 286 -1.76 -10.18 -21.97
N PRO A 287 -1.98 -9.39 -20.91
CA PRO A 287 -2.22 -9.91 -19.56
C PRO A 287 -3.60 -10.55 -19.35
N TRP A 288 -4.52 -10.42 -20.33
CA TRP A 288 -5.87 -11.00 -20.28
C TRP A 288 -6.13 -12.09 -21.33
N THR A 289 -5.15 -12.46 -22.16
CA THR A 289 -5.32 -13.56 -23.12
C THR A 289 -4.03 -14.33 -23.38
N LYS A 290 -4.17 -15.66 -23.54
CA LYS A 290 -3.09 -16.56 -23.98
C LYS A 290 -2.92 -16.55 -25.51
N LYS A 291 -3.97 -16.18 -26.25
CA LYS A 291 -3.96 -16.13 -27.72
C LYS A 291 -3.44 -14.76 -28.18
N ARG A 292 -2.84 -14.73 -29.37
CA ARG A 292 -2.43 -13.45 -29.99
C ARG A 292 -3.63 -12.58 -30.39
N VAL A 293 -4.80 -13.18 -30.62
CA VAL A 293 -6.01 -12.47 -31.05
C VAL A 293 -6.58 -11.67 -29.87
N SER A 294 -6.37 -10.36 -29.88
CA SER A 294 -6.94 -9.39 -28.95
C SER A 294 -7.33 -8.11 -29.70
N PHE A 295 -7.99 -7.15 -29.05
CA PHE A 295 -8.30 -5.87 -29.67
C PHE A 295 -7.03 -5.06 -30.02
N LEU A 296 -5.93 -5.20 -29.28
CA LEU A 296 -4.63 -4.59 -29.63
C LEU A 296 -4.03 -5.25 -30.87
N TRP A 297 -4.17 -6.57 -31.00
CA TRP A 297 -3.77 -7.27 -32.23
C TRP A 297 -4.61 -6.84 -33.43
N LYS A 298 -5.93 -6.63 -33.25
CA LYS A 298 -6.80 -6.08 -34.30
C LYS A 298 -6.37 -4.66 -34.67
N ALA A 299 -6.12 -3.79 -33.70
CA ALA A 299 -5.62 -2.43 -33.94
C ALA A 299 -4.31 -2.43 -34.75
N LYS A 300 -3.40 -3.36 -34.44
CA LYS A 300 -2.11 -3.50 -35.12
C LYS A 300 -2.20 -3.98 -36.58
N ASN A 301 -3.20 -4.79 -36.91
CA ASN A 301 -3.29 -5.46 -38.22
C ASN A 301 -4.44 -4.96 -39.10
N ASN A 302 -5.34 -4.12 -38.57
CA ASN A 302 -6.44 -3.53 -39.31
C ASN A 302 -6.38 -2.00 -39.18
N PRO A 303 -5.98 -1.26 -40.23
CA PRO A 303 -5.90 0.21 -40.18
C PRO A 303 -7.28 0.87 -39.97
N ASN A 304 -8.37 0.16 -40.27
CA ASN A 304 -9.74 0.64 -40.07
C ASN A 304 -10.31 0.28 -38.69
N PHE A 305 -9.50 -0.26 -37.77
CA PHE A 305 -9.95 -0.60 -36.43
C PHE A 305 -10.31 0.67 -35.64
N LYS A 306 -11.57 0.75 -35.19
CA LYS A 306 -12.02 1.85 -34.33
C LYS A 306 -11.78 1.54 -32.86
N PHE A 307 -10.97 2.35 -32.20
CA PHE A 307 -10.75 2.25 -30.77
C PHE A 307 -11.97 2.80 -30.01
N GLU A 308 -12.42 2.10 -28.96
CA GLU A 308 -13.65 2.41 -28.23
C GLU A 308 -13.38 2.60 -26.74
N ARG A 309 -14.28 3.29 -26.03
CA ARG A 309 -14.18 3.53 -24.57
C ARG A 309 -13.98 2.25 -23.75
N LYS A 310 -14.60 1.13 -24.14
CA LYS A 310 -14.45 -0.17 -23.45
C LYS A 310 -13.02 -0.72 -23.48
N HIS A 311 -12.23 -0.38 -24.49
CA HIS A 311 -10.84 -0.80 -24.61
C HIS A 311 -9.93 -0.04 -23.62
N CYS A 312 -10.25 1.23 -23.34
CA CYS A 312 -9.50 2.07 -22.41
C CYS A 312 -9.53 1.59 -20.96
N LYS A 313 -10.55 0.80 -20.59
CA LYS A 313 -10.62 0.13 -19.30
C LYS A 313 -9.51 -0.93 -19.12
N LYS A 314 -9.07 -1.56 -20.21
CA LYS A 314 -8.04 -2.63 -20.19
C LYS A 314 -6.63 -2.10 -20.43
N VAL A 315 -6.50 -1.10 -21.29
CA VAL A 315 -5.21 -0.48 -21.64
C VAL A 315 -5.42 0.98 -21.97
N PHE A 316 -4.70 1.86 -21.28
CA PHE A 316 -4.82 3.30 -21.52
C PHE A 316 -3.70 3.76 -22.48
N THR A 317 -4.00 3.75 -23.78
CA THR A 317 -3.10 4.15 -24.89
C THR A 317 -3.32 5.60 -25.30
N LYS A 318 -2.58 6.10 -26.30
CA LYS A 318 -2.77 7.45 -26.85
C LYS A 318 -4.20 7.68 -27.34
N ASP A 319 -4.80 6.68 -27.96
CA ASP A 319 -6.18 6.72 -28.49
C ASP A 319 -7.22 6.91 -27.39
N CYS A 320 -6.89 6.61 -26.13
CA CYS A 320 -7.81 6.82 -25.02
C CYS A 320 -7.92 8.28 -24.59
N LEU A 321 -6.90 9.10 -24.86
CA LEU A 321 -6.86 10.50 -24.40
C LEU A 321 -8.02 11.33 -24.97
N SER A 322 -8.53 11.00 -26.16
CA SER A 322 -9.69 11.65 -26.78
C SER A 322 -11.04 11.05 -26.36
N LEU A 323 -11.04 9.87 -25.72
CA LEU A 323 -12.26 9.11 -25.44
C LEU A 323 -12.71 9.21 -23.99
N ILE A 324 -11.77 9.12 -23.05
CA ILE A 324 -12.00 9.18 -21.60
C ILE A 324 -10.79 9.79 -20.87
N PRO A 325 -11.00 10.49 -19.74
CA PRO A 325 -9.89 10.94 -18.91
C PRO A 325 -9.13 9.76 -18.29
N PHE A 326 -7.82 9.94 -18.05
CA PHE A 326 -7.00 8.92 -17.37
C PHE A 326 -7.48 8.71 -15.94
N LYS A 327 -7.84 7.47 -15.59
CA LYS A 327 -8.28 7.11 -14.24
C LYS A 327 -7.10 6.55 -13.45
N ARG A 328 -6.63 7.31 -12.45
CA ARG A 328 -5.54 6.91 -11.56
C ARG A 328 -6.00 5.81 -10.62
N HIS A 329 -5.08 4.92 -10.23
CA HIS A 329 -5.37 3.77 -9.39
C HIS A 329 -6.50 2.87 -9.90
N SER A 330 -6.79 2.90 -11.20
CA SER A 330 -7.89 2.08 -11.75
C SER A 330 -7.62 0.59 -11.54
N ILE A 331 -8.61 -0.10 -10.99
CA ILE A 331 -8.63 -1.55 -10.81
C ILE A 331 -9.20 -2.30 -12.02
N GLU A 332 -9.63 -1.60 -13.08
CA GLU A 332 -10.29 -2.21 -14.24
C GLU A 332 -9.31 -2.98 -15.16
N SER A 333 -8.01 -2.70 -15.07
CA SER A 333 -6.95 -3.37 -15.83
C SER A 333 -6.09 -4.21 -14.90
N SER A 334 -6.50 -5.44 -14.61
CA SER A 334 -5.76 -6.36 -13.73
C SER A 334 -4.99 -7.44 -14.51
N SER A 335 -3.83 -7.82 -13.99
CA SER A 335 -3.17 -9.08 -14.35
C SER A 335 -3.82 -10.26 -13.63
N TRP A 336 -3.44 -11.47 -14.04
CA TRP A 336 -3.85 -12.70 -13.34
C TRP A 336 -3.43 -12.73 -11.87
N SER A 337 -2.33 -12.05 -11.53
CA SER A 337 -1.83 -11.98 -10.16
C SER A 337 -2.36 -10.77 -9.40
N GLY A 338 -3.22 -9.93 -9.98
CA GLY A 338 -3.75 -8.73 -9.31
C GLY A 338 -2.86 -7.48 -9.33
N VAL A 339 -1.90 -7.39 -10.25
CA VAL A 339 -1.19 -6.13 -10.56
C VAL A 339 -2.04 -5.31 -11.52
N PHE A 340 -2.24 -4.03 -11.25
CA PHE A 340 -3.09 -3.16 -12.08
C PHE A 340 -2.30 -2.29 -13.06
N GLN A 341 -2.96 -1.79 -14.10
CA GLN A 341 -2.37 -0.89 -15.11
C GLN A 341 -1.13 -1.51 -15.76
N VAL A 342 -1.25 -2.80 -16.11
CA VAL A 342 -0.14 -3.60 -16.66
C VAL A 342 0.37 -3.00 -17.98
N LEU A 343 -0.56 -2.65 -18.87
CA LEU A 343 -0.28 -2.02 -20.15
C LEU A 343 -0.94 -0.63 -20.19
N GLY A 344 -0.20 0.35 -20.72
CA GLY A 344 -0.70 1.71 -20.90
C GLY A 344 -0.32 2.59 -19.71
N GLY A 345 -0.92 3.77 -19.58
CA GLY A 345 -0.55 4.72 -18.53
C GLY A 345 0.84 5.29 -18.77
N TYR A 346 1.71 5.25 -17.78
CA TYR A 346 3.09 5.74 -17.88
C TYR A 346 4.11 4.60 -18.12
N PRO A 347 5.21 4.86 -18.83
CA PRO A 347 6.36 3.97 -18.86
C PRO A 347 6.86 3.65 -17.45
N GLU A 348 7.42 2.45 -17.27
CA GLU A 348 7.75 1.91 -15.95
C GLU A 348 9.17 1.34 -15.92
N ALA A 349 10.01 1.92 -15.05
CA ALA A 349 11.38 1.48 -14.81
C ALA A 349 11.42 0.31 -13.83
N MET A 350 12.31 -0.64 -14.13
CA MET A 350 12.53 -1.86 -13.36
C MET A 350 14.02 -2.14 -13.23
N LYS A 351 14.39 -3.02 -12.30
CA LYS A 351 15.72 -3.63 -12.27
C LYS A 351 15.74 -4.84 -13.21
N ASN A 352 16.70 -4.89 -14.13
CA ASN A 352 16.89 -6.06 -14.97
C ASN A 352 18.25 -6.70 -14.71
N SER A 353 18.24 -7.89 -14.11
CA SER A 353 19.46 -8.66 -13.83
C SER A 353 19.84 -9.63 -14.97
N PHE A 354 18.94 -9.87 -15.93
CA PHE A 354 19.19 -10.75 -17.08
C PHE A 354 19.69 -9.98 -18.29
N ASN A 355 19.20 -8.76 -18.50
CA ASN A 355 19.62 -7.88 -19.59
C ASN A 355 19.55 -6.41 -19.17
N TYR A 356 20.70 -5.81 -18.86
CA TYR A 356 20.77 -4.43 -18.36
C TYR A 356 20.16 -3.39 -19.32
N GLY A 357 20.15 -3.66 -20.63
CA GLY A 357 19.57 -2.79 -21.66
C GLY A 357 18.04 -2.90 -21.80
N GLN A 358 17.38 -3.72 -20.99
CA GLN A 358 15.93 -3.96 -21.07
C GLN A 358 15.23 -3.65 -19.75
N ASN A 359 15.43 -2.47 -19.21
CA ASN A 359 14.96 -2.08 -17.88
C ASN A 359 13.73 -1.14 -17.90
N LEU A 360 13.19 -0.79 -19.07
CA LEU A 360 12.05 0.12 -19.21
C LEU A 360 10.88 -0.56 -19.96
N LYS A 361 9.71 -0.67 -19.32
CA LYS A 361 8.43 -1.00 -19.98
C LYS A 361 7.88 0.26 -20.63
N LEU A 362 7.70 0.26 -21.95
CA LEU A 362 7.27 1.44 -22.70
C LEU A 362 5.77 1.57 -22.92
N SER A 363 5.00 0.50 -22.78
CA SER A 363 3.54 0.53 -22.96
C SER A 363 2.91 1.68 -22.17
N SER A 364 2.44 2.72 -22.86
CA SER A 364 1.98 3.98 -22.26
C SER A 364 1.05 4.76 -23.18
N PHE A 365 0.39 5.80 -22.69
CA PHE A 365 -0.44 6.69 -23.51
C PHE A 365 0.35 7.56 -24.49
N TYR A 366 1.69 7.48 -24.49
CA TYR A 366 2.53 8.12 -25.50
C TYR A 366 2.48 7.40 -26.86
N PHE A 367 2.04 6.14 -26.88
CA PHE A 367 1.97 5.31 -28.08
C PHE A 367 0.52 4.99 -28.45
N SER A 368 0.26 4.94 -29.77
CA SER A 368 -1.02 4.48 -30.33
C SER A 368 -1.22 2.98 -30.10
N ALA A 369 -2.47 2.54 -30.09
CA ALA A 369 -2.88 1.17 -29.75
C ALA A 369 -2.31 0.09 -30.68
N ASP A 370 -1.94 0.44 -31.90
CA ASP A 370 -1.28 -0.43 -32.88
C ASP A 370 0.23 -0.63 -32.61
N SER A 371 0.79 0.12 -31.66
CA SER A 371 2.20 0.07 -31.29
C SER A 371 2.60 -1.31 -30.74
N PRO A 372 3.75 -1.86 -31.17
CA PRO A 372 4.27 -3.11 -30.62
C PRO A 372 4.63 -2.99 -29.14
N TRP A 373 4.78 -1.78 -28.59
CA TRP A 373 5.09 -1.57 -27.19
C TRP A 373 3.96 -1.98 -26.23
N HIS A 374 2.74 -2.17 -26.75
CA HIS A 374 1.60 -2.65 -25.99
C HIS A 374 1.54 -4.19 -25.87
N GLU A 375 2.69 -4.86 -25.81
CA GLU A 375 2.82 -6.30 -25.62
C GLU A 375 3.71 -6.60 -24.40
N LEU A 376 3.41 -7.68 -23.68
CA LEU A 376 4.21 -8.14 -22.53
C LEU A 376 5.62 -8.57 -22.96
N GLY A 377 6.57 -8.47 -22.03
CA GLY A 377 7.98 -8.81 -22.26
C GLY A 377 8.77 -7.78 -23.08
N LYS A 378 8.09 -6.92 -23.87
CA LYS A 378 8.75 -5.88 -24.66
C LYS A 378 9.21 -4.71 -23.81
N ARG A 379 10.52 -4.45 -23.88
CA ARG A 379 11.21 -3.42 -23.11
C ARG A 379 12.21 -2.66 -23.97
N SER A 380 12.54 -1.48 -23.49
CA SER A 380 13.64 -0.65 -23.97
C SER A 380 14.64 -0.38 -22.83
N GLN A 381 15.65 0.41 -23.14
CA GLN A 381 16.67 0.85 -22.22
C GLN A 381 16.34 2.22 -21.63
N TRP A 382 16.68 2.42 -20.37
CA TRP A 382 16.77 3.73 -19.74
C TRP A 382 18.02 3.80 -18.87
N ASN A 383 18.82 4.84 -19.05
CA ASN A 383 20.05 5.01 -18.29
C ASN A 383 19.82 5.38 -16.80
N GLY A 384 18.58 5.69 -16.42
CA GLY A 384 18.22 5.99 -15.04
C GLY A 384 18.43 7.43 -14.60
N VAL A 385 18.76 8.35 -15.52
CA VAL A 385 19.05 9.76 -15.21
C VAL A 385 18.28 10.72 -16.11
N SER A 386 18.30 10.51 -17.43
CA SER A 386 17.69 11.45 -18.38
C SER A 386 16.34 10.94 -18.88
N PHE A 387 15.40 11.85 -19.03
CA PHE A 387 14.05 11.57 -19.53
C PHE A 387 13.88 11.96 -21.01
N ASP A 388 14.98 12.30 -21.69
CA ASP A 388 15.00 12.56 -23.13
C ASP A 388 14.76 11.27 -23.91
N THR A 389 13.76 11.32 -24.80
CA THR A 389 13.42 10.30 -25.80
C THR A 389 14.64 9.72 -26.55
N ASN A 390 15.66 10.54 -26.84
CA ASN A 390 16.88 10.11 -27.55
C ASN A 390 17.70 9.09 -26.74
N ARG A 391 17.61 9.15 -25.41
CA ARG A 391 18.36 8.31 -24.48
C ARG A 391 17.57 7.11 -23.98
N LEU A 392 16.36 6.88 -24.50
CA LEU A 392 15.52 5.72 -24.16
C LEU A 392 15.74 4.50 -25.08
N GLY A 393 16.84 4.47 -25.85
CA GLY A 393 17.14 3.36 -26.77
C GLY A 393 16.10 3.16 -27.90
N LEU A 394 15.19 4.12 -28.10
CA LEU A 394 14.07 3.99 -29.04
C LEU A 394 14.53 3.95 -30.50
N LYS A 395 15.55 4.73 -30.84
CA LYS A 395 16.02 4.91 -32.23
C LYS A 395 16.60 3.64 -32.84
N GLU A 396 17.39 2.87 -32.09
CA GLU A 396 18.05 1.67 -32.59
C GLU A 396 17.05 0.55 -32.86
N LYS A 397 16.08 0.36 -31.95
CA LYS A 397 15.08 -0.72 -32.09
C LYS A 397 14.05 -0.45 -33.18
N LEU A 398 13.68 0.82 -33.41
CA LEU A 398 12.65 1.18 -34.39
C LEU A 398 13.18 1.33 -35.82
N LYS A 399 14.48 1.60 -35.98
CA LYS A 399 15.17 1.43 -37.28
C LYS A 399 15.06 -0.01 -37.78
N PHE A 400 15.20 -0.99 -36.88
CA PHE A 400 15.09 -2.41 -37.23
C PHE A 400 13.68 -2.82 -37.66
N GLU A 401 12.64 -2.22 -37.07
CA GLU A 401 11.24 -2.60 -37.34
C GLU A 401 10.61 -1.91 -38.56
N LYS A 402 11.34 -1.06 -39.33
CA LYS A 402 10.81 -0.25 -40.45
C LYS A 402 9.52 0.53 -40.11
N LYS A 403 9.30 0.86 -38.82
CA LYS A 403 8.08 1.51 -38.28
C LYS A 403 8.39 2.90 -37.68
N LEU A 404 9.37 3.60 -38.24
CA LEU A 404 9.82 4.93 -37.78
C LEU A 404 8.74 6.01 -37.83
N LYS A 405 7.73 5.89 -38.72
CA LYS A 405 6.62 6.87 -38.84
C LYS A 405 5.83 7.08 -37.53
N ALA A 406 5.88 6.14 -36.58
CA ALA A 406 5.16 6.25 -35.31
C ALA A 406 5.88 7.11 -34.24
N LEU A 407 7.18 7.40 -34.40
CA LEU A 407 7.95 8.20 -33.43
C LEU A 407 7.85 9.72 -33.67
N GLU A 408 7.48 10.15 -34.88
CA GLU A 408 7.73 11.52 -35.36
C GLU A 408 6.85 12.62 -34.72
N LYS A 409 6.00 12.28 -33.73
CA LYS A 409 5.27 13.28 -32.94
C LYS A 409 5.10 12.87 -31.48
N LEU A 410 6.14 12.29 -30.87
CA LEU A 410 6.25 12.42 -29.41
C LEU A 410 6.45 13.92 -29.16
N PRO A 411 5.56 14.61 -28.44
CA PRO A 411 5.78 16.00 -28.10
C PRO A 411 7.18 16.12 -27.51
N SER A 412 7.90 17.21 -27.82
CA SER A 412 9.22 17.53 -27.27
C SER A 412 9.26 17.55 -25.72
N SER A 413 8.11 17.30 -25.08
CA SER A 413 7.95 17.05 -23.66
C SER A 413 8.67 15.79 -23.18
N GLU A 414 9.27 15.95 -22.02
CA GLU A 414 9.88 14.93 -21.18
C GLU A 414 8.96 13.71 -20.96
N ILE A 415 9.45 12.49 -21.23
CA ILE A 415 8.70 11.25 -20.96
C ILE A 415 8.67 11.01 -19.44
N ARG A 416 7.46 10.88 -18.90
CA ARG A 416 7.24 10.60 -17.48
C ARG A 416 7.46 9.12 -17.19
N ILE A 417 8.61 8.78 -16.61
CA ILE A 417 8.94 7.42 -16.21
C ILE A 417 8.59 7.20 -14.74
N THR A 418 7.83 6.14 -14.48
CA THR A 418 7.33 5.76 -13.16
C THR A 418 7.95 4.42 -12.72
N PHE A 419 7.58 3.89 -11.55
CA PHE A 419 8.13 2.65 -11.04
C PHE A 419 7.23 1.99 -9.99
N ARG A 420 7.59 0.76 -9.62
CA ARG A 420 7.00 -0.04 -8.54
C ARG A 420 8.07 -0.64 -7.67
N CYS A 421 7.69 -0.98 -6.44
CA CYS A 421 8.52 -1.75 -5.55
C CYS A 421 8.01 -3.20 -5.42
N MET A 422 8.89 -4.04 -4.90
CA MET A 422 8.60 -5.42 -4.53
C MET A 422 9.38 -5.79 -3.27
N ARG A 423 8.95 -6.81 -2.54
CA ARG A 423 9.76 -7.42 -1.47
C ARG A 423 9.76 -8.92 -1.58
N LYS A 424 10.86 -9.53 -1.11
CA LYS A 424 11.01 -10.98 -0.99
C LYS A 424 11.17 -11.30 0.49
N LEU A 425 10.35 -12.21 1.01
CA LEU A 425 10.53 -12.81 2.33
C LEU A 425 10.98 -14.26 2.12
N ARG A 426 11.98 -14.68 2.91
CA ARG A 426 12.43 -16.07 2.97
C ARG A 426 11.63 -16.82 4.01
#